data_AF-A0A0F0I474-F1
#
_entry.id   AF-A0A0F0I474-F1
#
_cell.length_a   1.000
_cell.length_b   1.000
_cell.length_c   1.000
_cell.angle_alpha   90.00
_cell.angle_beta   90.00
_cell.angle_gamma   90.00
#
_symmetry.space_group_name_H-M   'P 1'
#
loop_
_entity.id
_entity.type
_entity.pdbx_description
1 polymer ?
#
loop_
_entity_poly.entity_id
_entity_poly.type
_entity_poly.pdbx_seq_one_letter_code
_entity_poly.pdbx_strand_id
1 'polypeptide(L)'
;MATTQESHENYIRIGAGFCGTVWATSLDGPAIKREDGGPSRSLANDYAMHKRALDALSKLSSKKTSNRDDLIQPQVRIPQCYSFLTPQDTWWGENLTRFPLGYSPCNAISSERTPPLPENVRALIVEKYCPPEIKNQILSSGNNRACLIRPYIGRKRTYGTAVNAKSKFRGFSLQNYTLHLNQMVELGIPSDHIECYASMMGEALATLHWLGEIDGNDVEFVLAPPPRHDSRITAMTNVLGKHTLWMIDFDLCRSMTMDLEGVEQAVNAFRRNDPFYPRPHTDHWIAFGQQYLQTSVDLTYSFHKDEVKSRLGLARKFIDLLETTKK
;
A
#
# COMPACT_ATOMS: atom_id res chain seq x y z
N MET A 1 -16.64 -17.41 -40.90
CA MET A 1 -16.79 -17.03 -39.49
C MET A 1 -15.54 -17.48 -38.77
N ALA A 2 -14.60 -16.57 -38.52
CA ALA A 2 -13.41 -16.88 -37.73
C ALA A 2 -13.82 -16.79 -36.26
N THR A 3 -13.97 -17.94 -35.62
CA THR A 3 -14.06 -18.05 -34.17
C THR A 3 -12.76 -17.52 -33.59
N THR A 4 -12.83 -16.32 -33.00
CA THR A 4 -11.79 -15.83 -32.09
C THR A 4 -11.70 -16.82 -30.95
N GLN A 5 -10.66 -17.66 -30.99
CA GLN A 5 -10.28 -18.51 -29.90
C GLN A 5 -9.89 -17.58 -28.75
N GLU A 6 -10.81 -17.36 -27.79
CA GLU A 6 -10.48 -16.73 -26.53
C GLU A 6 -9.37 -17.57 -25.91
N SER A 7 -8.12 -17.11 -26.02
CA SER A 7 -7.04 -17.64 -25.22
C SER A 7 -7.38 -17.26 -23.78
N HIS A 8 -8.08 -18.13 -23.06
CA HIS A 8 -8.34 -17.92 -21.64
C HIS A 8 -6.98 -17.89 -20.93
N GLU A 9 -6.54 -16.69 -20.56
CA GLU A 9 -5.24 -16.48 -19.94
C GLU A 9 -5.17 -17.23 -18.60
N ASN A 10 -4.05 -17.91 -18.36
CA ASN A 10 -3.78 -18.58 -17.09
C ASN A 10 -3.45 -17.56 -16.00
N TYR A 11 -3.77 -17.89 -14.75
CA TYR A 11 -3.36 -17.07 -13.60
C TYR A 11 -1.85 -17.16 -13.40
N ILE A 12 -1.20 -16.00 -13.35
CA ILE A 12 0.20 -15.86 -12.96
C ILE A 12 0.29 -15.30 -11.54
N ARG A 13 1.23 -15.82 -10.75
CA ARG A 13 1.48 -15.31 -9.40
C ARG A 13 2.17 -13.97 -9.48
N ILE A 14 1.54 -12.94 -8.92
CA ILE A 14 2.01 -11.55 -8.92
C ILE A 14 2.40 -11.05 -7.53
N GLY A 15 2.13 -11.83 -6.47
CA GLY A 15 2.51 -11.52 -5.09
C GLY A 15 2.49 -12.77 -4.21
N ALA A 16 3.22 -12.73 -3.10
CA ALA A 16 3.11 -13.70 -2.02
C ALA A 16 3.50 -13.02 -0.71
N GLY A 17 2.74 -13.32 0.34
CA GLY A 17 2.95 -12.81 1.70
C GLY A 17 2.46 -13.82 2.71
N PHE A 18 2.44 -13.41 3.99
CA PHE A 18 2.08 -14.32 5.07
C PHE A 18 0.57 -14.62 5.11
N CYS A 19 -0.29 -13.77 4.55
CA CYS A 19 -1.73 -14.02 4.39
C CYS A 19 -2.06 -14.88 3.16
N GLY A 20 -1.10 -15.05 2.24
CA GLY A 20 -1.22 -15.95 1.09
C GLY A 20 -0.66 -15.37 -0.20
N THR A 21 -1.08 -15.94 -1.33
CA THR A 21 -0.57 -15.63 -2.66
C THR A 21 -1.55 -14.79 -3.47
N VAL A 22 -1.02 -13.91 -4.33
CA VAL A 22 -1.82 -13.01 -5.17
C VAL A 22 -1.59 -13.37 -6.64
N TRP A 23 -2.69 -13.46 -7.40
CA TRP A 23 -2.70 -13.92 -8.78
C TRP A 23 -3.47 -12.97 -9.69
N ALA A 24 -3.10 -12.92 -10.97
CA ALA A 24 -3.86 -12.20 -11.99
C ALA A 24 -3.66 -12.86 -13.35
N THR A 25 -4.59 -12.63 -14.30
CA THR A 25 -4.51 -13.17 -15.66
C THR A 25 -3.90 -12.15 -16.62
N SER A 26 -4.30 -10.88 -16.49
CA SER A 26 -3.81 -9.74 -17.28
C SER A 26 -3.54 -8.52 -16.39
N LEU A 27 -2.92 -7.49 -16.99
CA LEU A 27 -2.70 -6.19 -16.32
C LEU A 27 -4.00 -5.48 -15.95
N ASP A 28 -5.05 -5.66 -16.76
CA ASP A 28 -6.33 -4.99 -16.60
C ASP A 28 -7.37 -5.87 -15.87
N GLY A 29 -7.03 -7.12 -15.56
CA GLY A 29 -7.88 -8.05 -14.81
C GLY A 29 -7.78 -7.89 -13.28
N PRO A 30 -8.69 -8.50 -12.52
CA PRO A 30 -8.66 -8.46 -11.07
C PRO A 30 -7.44 -9.19 -10.49
N ALA A 31 -7.05 -8.78 -9.29
CA ALA A 31 -6.14 -9.53 -8.44
C ALA A 31 -6.94 -10.49 -7.55
N ILE A 32 -6.49 -11.75 -7.48
CA ILE A 32 -7.07 -12.81 -6.64
C ILE A 32 -6.07 -13.12 -5.52
N LYS A 33 -6.34 -12.68 -4.30
CA LYS A 33 -5.56 -13.03 -3.09
C LYS A 33 -6.15 -14.29 -2.49
N ARG A 34 -5.38 -15.37 -2.43
CA ARG A 34 -5.80 -16.68 -1.92
C ARG A 34 -5.40 -16.85 -0.46
N GLU A 35 -6.22 -17.53 0.33
CA GLU A 35 -5.91 -17.88 1.72
C GLU A 35 -5.07 -19.17 1.78
N ASP A 36 -3.85 -19.11 1.22
CA ASP A 36 -2.86 -20.20 1.24
C ASP A 36 -1.57 -19.79 1.99
N GLY A 37 -1.72 -18.83 2.91
CA GLY A 37 -0.67 -18.33 3.78
C GLY A 37 -0.54 -19.07 5.12
N GLY A 38 0.05 -18.40 6.11
CA GLY A 38 0.22 -18.90 7.46
C GLY A 38 -1.09 -18.95 8.27
N PRO A 39 -1.21 -19.87 9.24
CA PRO A 39 -2.46 -20.15 9.94
C PRO A 39 -2.95 -19.03 10.87
N SER A 40 -2.12 -18.01 11.15
CA SER A 40 -2.45 -16.89 12.04
C SER A 40 -2.93 -15.65 11.30
N ARG A 41 -3.15 -15.73 9.98
CA ARG A 41 -3.74 -14.66 9.17
C ARG A 41 -5.13 -15.06 8.71
N SER A 42 -6.04 -14.09 8.66
CA SER A 42 -7.43 -14.29 8.25
C SER A 42 -7.74 -13.41 7.06
N LEU A 43 -8.04 -14.04 5.93
CA LEU A 43 -8.44 -13.32 4.73
C LEU A 43 -9.85 -12.71 4.90
N ALA A 44 -10.69 -13.29 5.75
CA ALA A 44 -11.97 -12.70 6.12
C ALA A 44 -11.79 -11.37 6.87
N ASN A 45 -10.81 -11.27 7.77
CA ASN A 45 -10.47 -9.99 8.41
C ASN A 45 -9.94 -8.98 7.40
N ASP A 46 -9.02 -9.40 6.53
CA ASP A 46 -8.47 -8.56 5.45
C ASP A 46 -9.61 -7.97 4.61
N TYR A 47 -10.54 -8.80 4.15
CA TYR A 47 -11.70 -8.33 3.38
C TYR A 47 -12.57 -7.32 4.14
N ALA A 48 -12.89 -7.59 5.41
CA ALA A 48 -13.71 -6.71 6.22
C ALA A 48 -13.03 -5.35 6.46
N MET A 49 -11.74 -5.36 6.80
CA MET A 49 -10.96 -4.15 7.04
C MET A 49 -10.69 -3.37 5.75
N HIS A 50 -10.43 -4.07 4.63
CA HIS A 50 -10.27 -3.46 3.30
C HIS A 50 -11.55 -2.72 2.89
N LYS A 51 -12.73 -3.34 3.03
CA LYS A 51 -14.01 -2.67 2.73
C LYS A 51 -14.25 -1.44 3.61
N ARG A 52 -13.95 -1.53 4.90
CA ARG A 52 -14.10 -0.42 5.85
C ARG A 52 -13.13 0.73 5.55
N ALA A 53 -11.87 0.43 5.25
CA ALA A 53 -10.87 1.41 4.84
C ALA A 53 -11.29 2.11 3.52
N LEU A 54 -11.75 1.35 2.54
CA LEU A 54 -12.22 1.87 1.26
C LEU A 54 -13.45 2.79 1.42
N ASP A 55 -14.40 2.43 2.28
CA ASP A 55 -15.56 3.27 2.62
C ASP A 55 -15.13 4.60 3.29
N ALA A 56 -14.23 4.53 4.28
CA ALA A 56 -13.72 5.73 4.96
C ALA A 56 -13.01 6.69 3.98
N LEU A 57 -12.14 6.18 3.11
CA LEU A 57 -11.48 7.02 2.10
C LEU A 57 -12.46 7.57 1.07
N SER A 58 -13.47 6.80 0.66
CA SER A 58 -14.50 7.27 -0.29
C SER A 58 -15.32 8.43 0.27
N LYS A 59 -15.66 8.38 1.57
CA LYS A 59 -16.32 9.48 2.29
C LYS A 59 -15.44 10.73 2.34
N LEU A 60 -14.13 10.56 2.63
CA LEU A 60 -13.17 11.67 2.58
C LEU A 60 -13.09 12.28 1.18
N SER A 61 -12.92 11.47 0.14
CA SER A 61 -12.86 11.95 -1.26
C SER A 61 -14.12 12.74 -1.63
N SER A 62 -15.30 12.23 -1.26
CA SER A 62 -16.57 12.89 -1.51
C SER A 62 -16.61 14.27 -0.82
N LYS A 63 -16.15 14.37 0.42
CA LYS A 63 -16.07 15.66 1.13
C LYS A 63 -15.09 16.62 0.46
N LYS A 64 -13.92 16.15 0.03
CA LYS A 64 -12.94 16.99 -0.69
C LYS A 64 -13.51 17.55 -1.98
N THR A 65 -14.19 16.74 -2.79
CA THR A 65 -14.80 17.21 -4.05
C THR A 65 -15.91 18.26 -3.86
N SER A 66 -16.54 18.30 -2.68
CA SER A 66 -17.53 19.33 -2.35
C SER A 66 -16.93 20.70 -2.02
N ASN A 67 -15.65 20.74 -1.61
CA ASN A 67 -14.92 21.96 -1.29
C ASN A 67 -14.03 22.31 -2.50
N ARG A 68 -14.50 23.21 -3.36
CA ARG A 68 -13.88 23.57 -4.66
C ARG A 68 -12.59 24.40 -4.54
N ASP A 69 -11.59 23.93 -3.79
CA ASP A 69 -10.23 24.45 -3.96
C ASP A 69 -9.47 23.52 -4.92
N ASP A 70 -9.05 24.08 -6.06
CA ASP A 70 -8.36 23.39 -7.17
C ASP A 70 -6.94 22.87 -6.81
N LEU A 71 -6.60 22.83 -5.52
CA LEU A 71 -5.33 22.28 -5.06
C LEU A 71 -5.40 20.74 -5.07
N ILE A 72 -4.38 20.11 -5.63
CA ILE A 72 -4.17 18.66 -5.53
C ILE A 72 -3.99 18.33 -4.05
N GLN A 73 -5.05 17.85 -3.40
CA GLN A 73 -4.98 17.40 -2.03
C GLN A 73 -4.31 16.03 -2.00
N PRO A 74 -3.39 15.75 -1.05
CA PRO A 74 -2.79 14.44 -0.93
C PRO A 74 -3.88 13.41 -0.67
N GLN A 75 -3.87 12.26 -1.35
CA GLN A 75 -4.76 11.15 -1.03
C GLN A 75 -4.20 9.84 -1.60
N VAL A 76 -4.08 8.81 -0.75
CA VAL A 76 -3.69 7.47 -1.21
C VAL A 76 -4.83 6.79 -1.98
N ARG A 77 -4.46 5.83 -2.82
CA ARG A 77 -5.39 4.89 -3.45
C ARG A 77 -5.53 3.63 -2.60
N ILE A 78 -6.75 3.13 -2.47
CA ILE A 78 -6.99 1.75 -2.02
C ILE A 78 -7.57 1.00 -3.22
N PRO A 79 -7.07 -0.21 -3.55
CA PRO A 79 -7.67 -1.02 -4.60
C PRO A 79 -9.17 -1.26 -4.33
N GLN A 80 -10.01 -1.23 -5.37
CA GLN A 80 -11.40 -1.67 -5.20
C GLN A 80 -11.47 -3.08 -4.62
N CYS A 81 -12.40 -3.32 -3.71
CA CYS A 81 -12.59 -4.62 -3.06
C CYS A 81 -13.93 -5.19 -3.52
N TYR A 82 -13.89 -6.14 -4.47
CA TYR A 82 -15.06 -6.61 -5.20
C TYR A 82 -15.84 -7.68 -4.45
N SER A 83 -15.18 -8.79 -4.09
CA SER A 83 -15.87 -9.93 -3.47
C SER A 83 -14.95 -10.79 -2.61
N PHE A 84 -15.58 -11.50 -1.66
CA PHE A 84 -14.97 -12.58 -0.89
C PHE A 84 -15.52 -13.92 -1.40
N LEU A 85 -14.66 -14.75 -1.96
CA LEU A 85 -14.96 -16.05 -2.54
C LEU A 85 -14.72 -17.12 -1.48
N THR A 86 -15.66 -18.05 -1.31
CA THR A 86 -15.51 -19.22 -0.43
C THR A 86 -15.11 -20.46 -1.25
N PRO A 87 -14.67 -21.56 -0.63
CA PRO A 87 -14.34 -22.79 -1.36
C PRO A 87 -15.54 -23.40 -2.12
N GLN A 88 -16.77 -23.02 -1.79
CA GLN A 88 -18.02 -23.51 -2.40
C GLN A 88 -18.51 -22.61 -3.56
N ASP A 89 -17.85 -21.48 -3.80
CA ASP A 89 -18.24 -20.54 -4.83
C ASP A 89 -18.11 -21.15 -6.23
N THR A 90 -19.12 -20.96 -7.09
CA THR A 90 -19.13 -21.48 -8.47
C THR A 90 -17.99 -20.91 -9.31
N TRP A 91 -17.46 -19.75 -8.92
CA TRP A 91 -16.28 -19.13 -9.53
C TRP A 91 -15.09 -20.11 -9.63
N TRP A 92 -14.90 -20.97 -8.63
CA TRP A 92 -13.83 -21.98 -8.65
C TRP A 92 -14.02 -23.01 -9.76
N GLY A 93 -15.25 -23.41 -10.08
CA GLY A 93 -15.53 -24.33 -11.19
C GLY A 93 -15.05 -23.79 -12.53
N GLU A 94 -15.18 -22.46 -12.73
CA GLU A 94 -14.79 -21.77 -13.96
C GLU A 94 -13.29 -21.41 -14.00
N ASN A 95 -12.66 -21.20 -12.84
CA ASN A 95 -11.32 -20.60 -12.76
C ASN A 95 -10.23 -21.51 -12.22
N LEU A 96 -10.55 -22.61 -11.52
CA LEU A 96 -9.53 -23.44 -10.85
C LEU A 96 -8.52 -24.03 -11.84
N THR A 97 -8.98 -24.48 -13.01
CA THR A 97 -8.14 -25.07 -14.07
C THR A 97 -7.16 -24.08 -14.70
N ARG A 98 -7.35 -22.77 -14.45
CA ARG A 98 -6.48 -21.69 -14.93
C ARG A 98 -5.33 -21.39 -13.97
N PHE A 99 -5.36 -21.94 -12.75
CA PHE A 99 -4.21 -21.93 -11.84
C PHE A 99 -3.27 -23.10 -12.18
N PRO A 100 -1.99 -23.06 -11.76
CA PRO A 100 -1.11 -24.22 -11.88
C PRO A 100 -1.70 -25.48 -11.23
N LEU A 101 -1.25 -26.66 -11.67
CA LEU A 101 -1.69 -27.92 -11.07
C LEU A 101 -1.35 -27.97 -9.58
N GLY A 102 -2.26 -28.52 -8.77
CA GLY A 102 -2.08 -28.72 -7.33
C GLY A 102 -2.83 -27.74 -6.42
N TYR A 103 -3.49 -26.73 -6.99
CA TYR A 103 -4.37 -25.85 -6.21
C TYR A 103 -5.77 -26.44 -6.05
N SER A 104 -6.38 -26.21 -4.89
CA SER A 104 -7.79 -26.50 -4.59
C SER A 104 -8.57 -25.21 -4.37
N PRO A 105 -9.92 -25.24 -4.38
CA PRO A 105 -10.72 -24.12 -3.89
C PRO A 105 -10.32 -23.74 -2.46
N CYS A 106 -10.34 -22.44 -2.17
CA CYS A 106 -10.04 -21.88 -0.85
C CYS A 106 -10.85 -20.59 -0.64
N ASN A 107 -10.71 -19.93 0.50
CA ASN A 107 -11.14 -18.53 0.59
C ASN A 107 -10.24 -17.66 -0.31
N ALA A 108 -10.83 -16.67 -0.97
CA ALA A 108 -10.08 -15.70 -1.77
C ALA A 108 -10.74 -14.32 -1.78
N ILE A 109 -9.95 -13.26 -1.96
CA ILE A 109 -10.44 -11.90 -2.23
C ILE A 109 -10.22 -11.60 -3.70
N SER A 110 -11.27 -11.13 -4.38
CA SER A 110 -11.17 -10.48 -5.67
C SER A 110 -11.14 -8.96 -5.48
N SER A 111 -10.09 -8.33 -5.98
CA SER A 111 -9.87 -6.88 -5.85
C SER A 111 -9.27 -6.28 -7.12
N GLU A 112 -9.27 -4.96 -7.21
CA GLU A 112 -8.55 -4.23 -8.25
C GLU A 112 -7.07 -4.60 -8.18
N ARG A 113 -6.48 -4.87 -9.34
CA ARG A 113 -5.04 -5.10 -9.42
C ARG A 113 -4.30 -3.76 -9.40
N THR A 114 -3.43 -3.57 -8.43
CA THR A 114 -2.45 -2.47 -8.47
C THR A 114 -1.55 -2.63 -9.70
N PRO A 115 -1.50 -1.65 -10.62
CA PRO A 115 -0.69 -1.77 -11.83
C PRO A 115 0.80 -1.88 -11.49
N PRO A 116 1.58 -2.74 -12.16
CA PRO A 116 3.01 -2.76 -11.97
C PRO A 116 3.68 -1.54 -12.63
N LEU A 117 4.84 -1.15 -12.09
CA LEU A 117 5.67 -0.12 -12.71
C LEU A 117 6.21 -0.55 -14.09
N PRO A 118 6.32 0.39 -15.05
CA PRO A 118 6.67 0.07 -16.43
C PRO A 118 8.13 -0.38 -16.58
N GLU A 119 8.44 -0.97 -17.74
CA GLU A 119 9.73 -1.56 -18.04
C GLU A 119 10.92 -0.61 -17.88
N ASN A 120 10.78 0.65 -18.28
CA ASN A 120 11.84 1.65 -18.12
C ASN A 120 12.21 1.89 -16.64
N VAL A 121 11.22 1.85 -15.74
CA VAL A 121 11.45 2.01 -14.30
C VAL A 121 12.09 0.74 -13.72
N ARG A 122 11.64 -0.44 -14.15
CA ARG A 122 12.27 -1.72 -13.79
C ARG A 122 13.74 -1.76 -14.22
N ALA A 123 14.03 -1.36 -15.45
CA ALA A 123 15.38 -1.26 -15.98
C ALA A 123 16.24 -0.27 -15.17
N LEU A 124 15.71 0.90 -14.83
CA LEU A 124 16.40 1.88 -13.98
C LEU A 124 16.81 1.30 -12.62
N ILE A 125 15.88 0.63 -11.93
CA ILE A 125 16.12 0.03 -10.61
C ILE A 125 17.15 -1.11 -10.72
N VAL A 126 17.02 -1.96 -11.73
CA VAL A 126 17.98 -3.04 -11.98
C VAL A 126 19.37 -2.48 -12.26
N GLU A 127 19.47 -1.46 -13.12
CA GLU A 127 20.75 -0.90 -13.51
C GLU A 127 21.49 -0.31 -12.32
N LYS A 128 20.77 0.40 -11.44
CA LYS A 128 21.35 1.10 -10.28
C LYS A 128 21.68 0.18 -9.10
N TYR A 129 20.86 -0.84 -8.84
CA TYR A 129 20.88 -1.54 -7.55
C TYR A 129 21.00 -3.06 -7.63
N CYS A 130 20.81 -3.66 -8.81
CA CYS A 130 20.91 -5.11 -8.97
C CYS A 130 22.37 -5.53 -9.17
N PRO A 131 22.83 -6.61 -8.50
CA PRO A 131 24.16 -7.18 -8.77
C PRO A 131 24.33 -7.49 -10.26
N PRO A 132 25.47 -7.12 -10.88
CA PRO A 132 25.69 -7.27 -12.32
C PRO A 132 25.40 -8.68 -12.86
N GLU A 133 25.68 -9.70 -12.06
CA GLU A 133 25.61 -11.12 -12.43
C GLU A 133 24.17 -11.60 -12.69
N ILE A 134 23.17 -10.95 -12.07
CA ILE A 134 21.78 -11.38 -12.13
C ILE A 134 20.86 -10.38 -12.85
N LYS A 135 21.38 -9.25 -13.38
CA LYS A 135 20.57 -8.23 -14.06
C LYS A 135 19.67 -8.81 -15.16
N ASN A 136 20.25 -9.61 -16.06
CA ASN A 136 19.51 -10.23 -17.17
C ASN A 136 18.46 -11.24 -16.68
N GLN A 137 18.76 -11.99 -15.62
CA GLN A 137 17.81 -12.93 -15.01
C GLN A 137 16.62 -12.18 -14.41
N ILE A 138 16.86 -11.06 -13.71
CA ILE A 138 15.79 -10.25 -13.11
C ILE A 138 14.91 -9.62 -14.20
N LEU A 139 15.49 -9.05 -15.25
CA LEU A 139 14.74 -8.39 -16.32
C LEU A 139 13.90 -9.37 -17.16
N SER A 140 14.39 -10.58 -17.38
CA SER A 140 13.68 -11.64 -18.14
C SER A 140 12.64 -12.39 -17.31
N SER A 141 12.72 -12.34 -15.97
CA SER A 141 11.83 -13.08 -15.08
C SER A 141 10.39 -12.53 -15.09
N GLY A 142 9.42 -13.40 -15.35
CA GLY A 142 7.99 -13.06 -15.32
C GLY A 142 7.52 -12.54 -13.95
N ASN A 143 8.01 -13.11 -12.85
CA ASN A 143 7.67 -12.66 -11.48
C ASN A 143 8.09 -11.20 -11.24
N ASN A 144 9.22 -10.78 -11.82
CA ASN A 144 9.74 -9.42 -11.70
C ASN A 144 9.02 -8.40 -12.61
N ARG A 145 8.04 -8.84 -13.40
CA ARG A 145 7.12 -7.93 -14.11
C ARG A 145 6.06 -7.35 -13.18
N ALA A 146 5.74 -8.01 -12.07
CA ALA A 146 4.85 -7.51 -11.03
C ALA A 146 5.58 -6.53 -10.09
N CYS A 147 6.21 -5.50 -10.66
CA CYS A 147 7.05 -4.57 -9.92
C CYS A 147 6.22 -3.53 -9.17
N LEU A 148 6.33 -3.54 -7.85
CA LEU A 148 5.79 -2.53 -6.94
C LEU A 148 6.94 -2.01 -6.08
N ILE A 149 7.00 -0.70 -5.84
CA ILE A 149 8.04 -0.11 -4.98
C ILE A 149 7.44 0.20 -3.61
N ARG A 150 8.06 -0.27 -2.53
CA ARG A 150 7.74 0.09 -1.14
C ARG A 150 8.59 1.31 -0.73
N PRO A 151 8.02 2.51 -0.58
CA PRO A 151 8.78 3.70 -0.21
C PRO A 151 9.06 3.73 1.30
N TYR A 152 10.27 3.37 1.71
CA TYR A 152 10.69 3.41 3.10
C TYR A 152 11.29 4.78 3.46
N ILE A 153 10.42 5.74 3.78
CA ILE A 153 10.81 7.11 4.16
C ILE A 153 11.38 7.12 5.58
N GLY A 154 10.94 6.20 6.45
CA GLY A 154 11.40 6.07 7.83
C GLY A 154 12.76 5.41 8.02
N ARG A 155 13.46 5.07 6.94
CA ARG A 155 14.72 4.32 7.02
C ARG A 155 15.65 4.58 5.84
N LYS A 156 16.89 4.97 6.16
CA LYS A 156 18.04 4.88 5.24
C LYS A 156 18.60 3.46 5.24
N ARG A 157 19.25 3.03 4.15
CA ARG A 157 19.98 1.76 4.12
C ARG A 157 21.00 1.70 5.26
N THR A 158 21.10 0.56 5.96
CA THR A 158 22.17 0.30 6.93
C THR A 158 23.38 -0.31 6.22
N TYR A 159 24.55 -0.38 6.85
CA TYR A 159 25.76 -0.94 6.20
C TYR A 159 25.51 -2.34 5.58
N GLY A 160 24.70 -3.19 6.22
CA GLY A 160 24.30 -4.51 5.67
C GLY A 160 23.26 -4.49 4.54
N THR A 161 22.58 -3.37 4.27
CA THR A 161 21.67 -3.19 3.11
C THR A 161 22.23 -2.22 2.06
N ALA A 162 23.20 -1.38 2.41
CA ALA A 162 23.93 -0.49 1.51
C ALA A 162 25.09 -1.24 0.84
N VAL A 163 25.78 -2.08 1.60
CA VAL A 163 26.87 -2.91 1.13
C VAL A 163 26.27 -4.26 0.76
N ASN A 164 25.74 -4.37 -0.46
CA ASN A 164 25.46 -5.65 -1.13
C ASN A 164 26.70 -6.57 -1.23
N ALA A 165 27.85 -6.22 -0.62
CA ALA A 165 29.14 -6.81 -0.92
C ALA A 165 29.39 -8.19 -0.32
N LYS A 166 28.50 -8.78 0.51
CA LYS A 166 28.78 -10.11 1.10
C LYS A 166 27.61 -11.09 1.22
N SER A 167 26.36 -10.69 1.01
CA SER A 167 25.25 -11.67 1.10
C SER A 167 24.97 -12.29 -0.26
N LYS A 168 25.58 -13.45 -0.52
CA LYS A 168 25.21 -14.35 -1.63
C LYS A 168 23.77 -14.90 -1.53
N PHE A 169 23.01 -14.49 -0.50
CA PHE A 169 21.76 -15.12 -0.06
C PHE A 169 20.58 -14.16 0.16
N ARG A 170 20.68 -12.88 -0.22
CA ARG A 170 19.50 -12.00 -0.32
C ARG A 170 19.15 -11.84 -1.79
N GLY A 171 18.12 -12.56 -2.24
CA GLY A 171 17.61 -12.47 -3.60
C GLY A 171 17.16 -11.04 -3.91
N PHE A 172 17.69 -10.45 -4.98
CA PHE A 172 17.14 -9.22 -5.54
C PHE A 172 15.79 -9.54 -6.18
N SER A 173 14.77 -8.76 -5.89
CA SER A 173 13.44 -8.92 -6.47
C SER A 173 12.80 -7.55 -6.71
N LEU A 174 12.16 -7.38 -7.86
CA LEU A 174 11.35 -6.22 -8.20
C LEU A 174 9.92 -6.32 -7.64
N GLN A 175 9.48 -7.52 -7.27
CA GLN A 175 8.23 -7.72 -6.54
C GLN A 175 8.42 -7.19 -5.12
N ASN A 176 7.61 -6.20 -4.73
CA ASN A 176 7.71 -5.51 -3.43
C ASN A 176 9.09 -4.89 -3.17
N TYR A 177 9.70 -4.27 -4.19
CA TYR A 177 11.04 -3.69 -4.09
C TYR A 177 11.10 -2.57 -3.05
N THR A 178 11.89 -2.76 -2.01
CA THR A 178 12.13 -1.74 -0.99
C THR A 178 13.02 -0.61 -1.51
N LEU A 179 12.48 0.60 -1.58
CA LEU A 179 13.23 1.81 -1.90
C LEU A 179 13.42 2.65 -0.64
N HIS A 180 14.65 2.69 -0.11
CA HIS A 180 14.99 3.44 1.09
C HIS A 180 15.11 4.94 0.81
N LEU A 181 14.95 5.76 1.85
CA LEU A 181 15.04 7.22 1.73
C LEU A 181 16.30 7.72 1.00
N ASN A 182 17.48 7.18 1.32
CA ASN A 182 18.70 7.60 0.62
C ASN A 182 18.74 7.14 -0.84
N GLN A 183 18.08 6.04 -1.20
CA GLN A 183 17.95 5.63 -2.60
C GLN A 183 17.02 6.57 -3.38
N MET A 184 15.98 7.11 -2.73
CA MET A 184 15.12 8.12 -3.34
C MET A 184 15.95 9.37 -3.70
N VAL A 185 16.76 9.84 -2.75
CA VAL A 185 17.69 10.97 -2.97
C VAL A 185 18.72 10.65 -4.06
N GLU A 186 19.34 9.48 -4.03
CA GLU A 186 20.32 9.03 -5.04
C GLU A 186 19.72 8.92 -6.45
N LEU A 187 18.44 8.53 -6.57
CA LEU A 187 17.73 8.52 -7.84
C LEU A 187 17.34 9.91 -8.32
N GLY A 188 17.48 10.96 -7.49
CA GLY A 188 17.05 12.31 -7.81
C GLY A 188 15.53 12.49 -7.69
N ILE A 189 14.87 11.75 -6.80
CA ILE A 189 13.47 12.03 -6.45
C ILE A 189 13.43 13.38 -5.70
N PRO A 190 12.65 14.37 -6.18
CA PRO A 190 12.56 15.67 -5.52
C PRO A 190 12.07 15.58 -4.07
N SER A 191 12.58 16.44 -3.18
CA SER A 191 12.20 16.42 -1.75
C SER A 191 10.71 16.65 -1.55
N ASP A 192 10.12 17.56 -2.32
CA ASP A 192 8.68 17.86 -2.31
C ASP A 192 7.82 16.67 -2.73
N HIS A 193 8.33 15.77 -3.59
CA HIS A 193 7.65 14.50 -3.88
C HIS A 193 7.71 13.53 -2.70
N ILE A 194 8.84 13.47 -1.98
CA ILE A 194 8.98 12.64 -0.77
C ILE A 194 8.06 13.17 0.35
N GLU A 195 8.00 14.48 0.51
CA GLU A 195 7.06 15.16 1.40
C GLU A 195 5.61 14.89 1.00
N CYS A 196 5.29 14.89 -0.30
CA CYS A 196 3.96 14.50 -0.78
C CYS A 196 3.61 13.05 -0.37
N TYR A 197 4.52 12.08 -0.53
CA TYR A 197 4.30 10.72 -0.04
C TYR A 197 4.04 10.70 1.48
N ALA A 198 4.82 11.45 2.25
CA ALA A 198 4.66 11.53 3.71
C ALA A 198 3.30 12.15 4.09
N SER A 199 2.86 13.22 3.42
CA SER A 199 1.54 13.80 3.61
C SER A 199 0.43 12.81 3.27
N MET A 200 0.53 12.08 2.15
CA MET A 200 -0.44 11.06 1.77
C MET A 200 -0.56 9.96 2.84
N MET A 201 0.56 9.51 3.43
CA MET A 201 0.54 8.56 4.56
C MET A 201 -0.12 9.14 5.81
N GLY A 202 0.15 10.41 6.13
CA GLY A 202 -0.46 11.12 7.27
C GLY A 202 -1.98 11.22 7.12
N GLU A 203 -2.45 11.61 5.95
CA GLU A 203 -3.89 11.63 5.65
C GLU A 203 -4.52 10.23 5.73
N ALA A 204 -3.85 9.22 5.15
CA ALA A 204 -4.37 7.86 5.16
C ALA A 204 -4.59 7.35 6.58
N LEU A 205 -3.59 7.52 7.46
CA LEU A 205 -3.71 7.11 8.86
C LEU A 205 -4.74 7.92 9.64
N ALA A 206 -4.82 9.24 9.45
CA ALA A 206 -5.88 10.04 10.09
C ALA A 206 -7.28 9.56 9.66
N THR A 207 -7.43 9.17 8.39
CA THR A 207 -8.68 8.64 7.85
C THR A 207 -9.02 7.26 8.43
N LEU A 208 -8.05 6.35 8.48
CA LEU A 208 -8.23 5.04 9.12
C LEU A 208 -8.60 5.20 10.60
N HIS A 209 -7.87 6.03 11.35
CA HIS A 209 -8.06 6.19 12.79
C HIS A 209 -9.40 6.85 13.11
N TRP A 210 -9.71 7.98 12.48
CA TRP A 210 -10.80 8.85 12.97
C TRP A 210 -12.11 8.72 12.21
N LEU A 211 -12.09 8.14 11.00
CA LEU A 211 -13.30 7.88 10.24
C LEU A 211 -13.54 6.38 10.04
N GLY A 212 -12.48 5.61 9.85
CA GLY A 212 -12.55 4.15 9.76
C GLY A 212 -12.60 3.46 11.12
N GLU A 213 -12.14 4.12 12.19
CA GLU A 213 -11.93 3.51 13.51
C GLU A 213 -11.08 2.23 13.42
N ILE A 214 -9.99 2.31 12.64
CA ILE A 214 -9.03 1.24 12.34
C ILE A 214 -7.64 1.67 12.85
N ASP A 215 -6.90 0.76 13.47
CA ASP A 215 -5.56 1.02 14.03
C ASP A 215 -4.41 1.15 13.01
N GLY A 216 -4.64 0.74 11.77
CA GLY A 216 -3.64 0.77 10.69
C GLY A 216 -2.51 -0.25 10.85
N ASN A 217 -2.71 -1.31 11.64
CA ASN A 217 -1.70 -2.32 11.85
C ASN A 217 -1.39 -3.11 10.57
N ASP A 218 -0.10 -3.21 10.24
CA ASP A 218 0.48 -3.86 9.06
C ASP A 218 0.05 -3.32 7.69
N VAL A 219 -0.63 -2.17 7.63
CA VAL A 219 -0.93 -1.54 6.32
C VAL A 219 0.36 -1.26 5.56
N GLU A 220 0.37 -1.64 4.29
CA GLU A 220 1.51 -1.47 3.40
C GLU A 220 1.26 -0.34 2.41
N PHE A 221 2.33 0.39 2.08
CA PHE A 221 2.31 1.42 1.05
C PHE A 221 3.16 1.04 -0.15
N VAL A 222 2.66 1.25 -1.37
CA VAL A 222 3.40 1.02 -2.60
C VAL A 222 3.24 2.15 -3.62
N LEU A 223 4.31 2.46 -4.34
CA LEU A 223 4.30 3.34 -5.51
C LEU A 223 3.97 2.52 -6.75
N ALA A 224 2.92 2.94 -7.46
CA ALA A 224 2.46 2.30 -8.68
C ALA A 224 1.71 3.28 -9.60
N PRO A 225 1.60 3.00 -10.91
CA PRO A 225 0.90 3.86 -11.85
C PRO A 225 -0.58 4.12 -11.53
N PRO A 226 -1.09 5.27 -12.01
CA PRO A 226 -2.47 5.55 -12.34
C PRO A 226 -3.34 4.38 -12.80
N PRO A 227 -4.61 4.25 -12.37
CA PRO A 227 -5.62 3.77 -13.31
C PRO A 227 -5.72 4.68 -14.53
N ARG A 228 -5.97 4.08 -15.71
CA ARG A 228 -5.87 4.76 -17.02
C ARG A 228 -6.88 5.90 -17.25
N HIS A 229 -7.85 6.13 -16.35
CA HIS A 229 -8.94 7.09 -16.55
C HIS A 229 -9.32 7.93 -15.33
N ASP A 230 -8.41 8.11 -14.37
CA ASP A 230 -8.71 8.88 -13.17
C ASP A 230 -7.89 10.17 -13.10
N SER A 231 -8.54 11.29 -13.42
CA SER A 231 -7.93 12.62 -13.43
C SER A 231 -7.88 13.27 -12.06
N ARG A 232 -8.53 12.70 -11.04
CA ARG A 232 -8.65 13.29 -9.70
C ARG A 232 -7.63 12.75 -8.70
N ILE A 233 -6.52 12.23 -9.20
CA ILE A 233 -5.53 11.51 -8.41
C ILE A 233 -4.35 12.41 -8.12
N THR A 234 -3.92 12.38 -6.86
CA THR A 234 -2.58 12.83 -6.47
C THR A 234 -1.53 11.94 -7.14
N ALA A 235 -1.20 12.28 -8.38
CA ALA A 235 -0.20 11.59 -9.18
C ALA A 235 1.04 12.48 -9.31
N MET A 236 2.20 11.89 -9.09
CA MET A 236 3.50 12.54 -9.27
C MET A 236 4.17 11.98 -10.52
N THR A 237 5.01 12.80 -11.15
CA THR A 237 5.88 12.37 -12.24
C THR A 237 7.33 12.71 -11.89
N ASN A 238 8.16 11.70 -11.65
CA ASN A 238 9.60 11.86 -11.44
C ASN A 238 10.34 10.75 -12.19
N VAL A 239 11.56 10.41 -11.77
CA VAL A 239 12.38 9.34 -12.34
C VAL A 239 11.72 7.95 -12.34
N LEU A 240 10.70 7.74 -11.51
CA LEU A 240 9.87 6.51 -11.50
C LEU A 240 8.68 6.58 -12.47
N GLY A 241 8.63 7.58 -13.35
CA GLY A 241 7.50 7.83 -14.24
C GLY A 241 6.28 8.41 -13.52
N LYS A 242 5.11 8.41 -14.16
CA LYS A 242 3.84 8.84 -13.56
C LYS A 242 3.32 7.75 -12.60
N HIS A 243 3.19 8.07 -11.33
CA HIS A 243 2.75 7.12 -10.28
C HIS A 243 2.00 7.82 -9.15
N THR A 244 1.41 7.04 -8.26
CA THR A 244 0.75 7.49 -7.03
C THR A 244 1.04 6.51 -5.89
N LEU A 245 0.63 6.85 -4.67
CA LEU A 245 0.78 6.01 -3.49
C LEU A 245 -0.49 5.19 -3.28
N TRP A 246 -0.33 3.88 -3.21
CA TRP A 246 -1.38 2.92 -2.89
C TRP A 246 -1.19 2.41 -1.46
N MET A 247 -2.30 2.15 -0.78
CA MET A 247 -2.36 1.49 0.51
C MET A 247 -3.04 0.13 0.32
N ILE A 248 -2.35 -0.93 0.75
CA ILE A 248 -2.75 -2.33 0.58
C ILE A 248 -2.48 -3.12 1.87
N ASP A 249 -2.95 -4.36 1.90
CA ASP A 249 -2.80 -5.33 2.99
C ASP A 249 -3.43 -4.84 4.32
N PHE A 250 -4.64 -5.32 4.60
CA PHE A 250 -5.40 -4.93 5.80
C PHE A 250 -5.62 -6.14 6.74
N ASP A 251 -4.87 -7.22 6.53
CA ASP A 251 -5.06 -8.51 7.19
C ASP A 251 -4.89 -8.48 8.71
N LEU A 252 -4.09 -7.54 9.21
CA LEU A 252 -3.80 -7.33 10.63
C LEU A 252 -4.44 -6.10 11.25
N CYS A 253 -5.15 -5.31 10.46
CA CYS A 253 -5.91 -4.17 10.94
C CYS A 253 -6.99 -4.64 11.92
N ARG A 254 -7.24 -3.82 12.94
CA ARG A 254 -8.29 -4.06 13.93
C ARG A 254 -9.09 -2.79 14.18
N SER A 255 -10.31 -2.98 14.70
CA SER A 255 -11.07 -1.87 15.27
C SER A 255 -10.25 -1.17 16.36
N MET A 256 -10.35 0.15 16.40
CA MET A 256 -9.69 1.02 17.36
C MET A 256 -10.75 1.77 18.16
N THR A 257 -10.63 1.80 19.49
CA THR A 257 -11.53 2.57 20.36
C THR A 257 -11.21 4.06 20.30
N MET A 258 -12.22 4.92 20.53
CA MET A 258 -12.06 6.38 20.51
C MET A 258 -11.67 6.93 21.88
N ASP A 259 -10.61 6.36 22.44
CA ASP A 259 -10.03 6.70 23.74
C ASP A 259 -8.51 6.55 23.73
N LEU A 260 -7.88 6.66 24.90
CA LEU A 260 -6.42 6.57 25.02
C LEU A 260 -5.90 5.16 24.69
N GLU A 261 -6.65 4.10 24.99
CA GLU A 261 -6.25 2.72 24.67
C GLU A 261 -6.18 2.51 23.16
N GLY A 262 -7.17 3.02 22.42
CA GLY A 262 -7.15 3.00 20.97
C GLY A 262 -5.99 3.82 20.38
N VAL A 263 -5.67 4.98 20.97
CA VAL A 263 -4.48 5.76 20.57
C VAL A 263 -3.19 4.95 20.80
N GLU A 264 -3.05 4.29 21.95
CA GLU A 264 -1.89 3.44 22.24
C GLU A 264 -1.79 2.25 21.28
N GLN A 265 -2.91 1.64 20.91
CA GLN A 265 -2.98 0.60 19.89
C GLN A 265 -2.47 1.11 18.54
N ALA A 266 -2.94 2.26 18.07
CA ALA A 266 -2.48 2.87 16.82
C ALA A 266 -0.99 3.26 16.86
N VAL A 267 -0.50 3.78 18.00
CA VAL A 267 0.93 4.08 18.19
C VAL A 267 1.77 2.80 18.08
N ASN A 268 1.30 1.70 18.68
CA ASN A 268 1.97 0.41 18.60
C ASN A 268 1.97 -0.15 17.18
N ALA A 269 0.86 -0.05 16.46
CA ALA A 269 0.76 -0.38 15.03
C ALA A 269 1.79 0.42 14.21
N PHE A 270 1.75 1.75 14.29
CA PHE A 270 2.68 2.64 13.59
C PHE A 270 4.15 2.25 13.78
N ARG A 271 4.55 1.90 15.01
CA ARG A 271 5.94 1.55 15.36
C ARG A 271 6.36 0.17 14.87
N ARG A 272 5.43 -0.76 14.74
CA ARG A 272 5.66 -2.16 14.35
C ARG A 272 5.59 -2.35 12.85
N ASN A 273 4.81 -1.53 12.15
CA ASN A 273 4.78 -1.54 10.69
C ASN A 273 6.20 -1.33 10.15
N ASP A 274 6.36 -1.80 8.92
CA ASP A 274 7.54 -1.50 8.13
C ASP A 274 7.81 0.01 8.06
N PRO A 275 9.07 0.43 7.83
CA PRO A 275 9.48 1.82 7.97
C PRO A 275 9.05 2.70 6.78
N PHE A 276 7.79 2.58 6.36
CA PHE A 276 7.13 3.45 5.40
C PHE A 276 7.12 4.88 5.90
N TYR A 277 6.60 5.09 7.11
CA TYR A 277 6.39 6.40 7.69
C TYR A 277 7.72 7.10 8.02
N PRO A 278 7.84 8.42 7.78
CA PRO A 278 8.99 9.19 8.26
C PRO A 278 9.13 9.03 9.79
N ARG A 279 10.37 9.08 10.27
CA ARG A 279 10.63 9.04 11.72
C ARG A 279 10.36 10.41 12.33
N PRO A 280 9.86 10.48 13.58
CA PRO A 280 9.79 11.73 14.33
C PRO A 280 11.09 12.51 14.25
N HIS A 281 10.99 13.84 14.17
CA HIS A 281 12.13 14.77 14.12
C HIS A 281 13.03 14.61 12.88
N THR A 282 12.50 14.09 11.77
CA THR A 282 13.18 14.11 10.47
C THR A 282 12.51 15.11 9.51
N ASP A 283 13.19 15.50 8.45
CA ASP A 283 12.71 16.53 7.52
C ASP A 283 11.29 16.25 6.99
N HIS A 284 11.03 15.00 6.62
CA HIS A 284 9.74 14.57 6.07
C HIS A 284 8.67 14.28 7.14
N TRP A 285 9.03 14.27 8.43
CA TRP A 285 8.05 14.10 9.53
C TRP A 285 7.07 15.26 9.60
N ILE A 286 7.55 16.47 9.33
CA ILE A 286 6.75 17.68 9.40
C ILE A 286 5.56 17.56 8.42
N ALA A 287 5.82 17.13 7.18
CA ALA A 287 4.78 16.91 6.17
C ALA A 287 3.75 15.86 6.62
N PHE A 288 4.20 14.72 7.15
CA PHE A 288 3.33 13.68 7.70
C PHE A 288 2.46 14.20 8.85
N GLY A 289 3.08 14.80 9.88
CA GLY A 289 2.41 15.21 11.11
C GLY A 289 1.42 16.35 10.88
N GLN A 290 1.79 17.35 10.07
CA GLN A 290 0.89 18.44 9.69
C GLN A 290 -0.31 17.92 8.92
N GLN A 291 -0.10 17.07 7.92
CA GLN A 291 -1.21 16.51 7.14
C GLN A 291 -2.11 15.62 8.00
N TYR A 292 -1.53 14.77 8.86
CA TYR A 292 -2.28 13.93 9.79
C TYR A 292 -3.21 14.76 10.68
N LEU A 293 -2.69 15.81 11.32
CA LEU A 293 -3.47 16.67 12.21
C LEU A 293 -4.51 17.49 11.45
N GLN A 294 -4.17 18.02 10.27
CA GLN A 294 -5.11 18.77 9.44
C GLN A 294 -6.28 17.88 8.97
N THR A 295 -5.98 16.68 8.45
CA THR A 295 -7.01 15.71 8.08
C THR A 295 -7.86 15.33 9.30
N SER A 296 -7.26 15.17 10.49
CA SER A 296 -8.01 14.88 11.73
C SER A 296 -9.01 16.00 12.06
N VAL A 297 -8.61 17.26 11.90
CA VAL A 297 -9.51 18.43 12.02
C VAL A 297 -10.67 18.33 11.03
N ASP A 298 -10.36 18.16 9.75
CA ASP A 298 -11.36 18.16 8.68
C ASP A 298 -12.39 17.03 8.84
N LEU A 299 -11.93 15.83 9.19
CA LEU A 299 -12.77 14.67 9.43
C LEU A 299 -13.69 14.88 10.63
N THR A 300 -13.14 15.38 11.72
CA THR A 300 -13.89 15.51 12.97
C THR A 300 -15.01 16.56 12.83
N TYR A 301 -14.72 17.71 12.22
CA TYR A 301 -15.75 18.73 11.96
C TYR A 301 -16.80 18.27 10.93
N SER A 302 -16.41 17.42 9.98
CA SER A 302 -17.31 16.94 8.93
C SER A 302 -18.22 15.81 9.38
N PHE A 303 -17.72 14.87 10.19
CA PHE A 303 -18.39 13.59 10.48
C PHE A 303 -18.68 13.36 11.97
N HIS A 304 -18.01 14.07 12.89
CA HIS A 304 -18.09 13.82 14.33
C HIS A 304 -18.27 15.12 15.14
N LYS A 305 -19.27 15.92 14.77
CA LYS A 305 -19.50 17.28 15.31
C LYS A 305 -19.66 17.32 16.84
N ASP A 306 -20.24 16.29 17.43
CA ASP A 306 -20.49 16.23 18.87
C ASP A 306 -19.25 15.77 19.67
N GLU A 307 -18.22 15.25 18.99
CA GLU A 307 -17.00 14.69 19.58
C GLU A 307 -15.74 15.47 19.19
N VAL A 308 -15.89 16.72 18.72
CA VAL A 308 -14.77 17.51 18.18
C VAL A 308 -13.62 17.64 19.16
N LYS A 309 -13.93 18.04 20.39
CA LYS A 309 -12.89 18.27 21.40
C LYS A 309 -12.16 16.98 21.78
N SER A 310 -12.87 15.86 21.93
CA SER A 310 -12.28 14.59 22.34
C SER A 310 -11.43 13.99 21.23
N ARG A 311 -11.95 13.82 20.01
CA ARG A 311 -11.21 13.22 18.88
C ARG A 311 -9.97 14.02 18.50
N LEU A 312 -10.04 15.36 18.51
CA LEU A 312 -8.84 16.19 18.25
C LEU A 312 -7.81 16.10 19.38
N GLY A 313 -8.24 15.90 20.63
CA GLY A 313 -7.34 15.59 21.73
C GLY A 313 -6.60 14.27 21.51
N LEU A 314 -7.29 13.23 21.07
CA LEU A 314 -6.72 11.92 20.76
C LEU A 314 -5.76 11.97 19.56
N ALA A 315 -6.12 12.71 18.50
CA ALA A 315 -5.26 12.91 17.33
C ALA A 315 -3.92 13.59 17.69
N ARG A 316 -3.95 14.61 18.55
CA ARG A 316 -2.72 15.24 19.07
C ARG A 316 -1.93 14.27 19.94
N LYS A 317 -2.61 13.53 20.81
CA LYS A 317 -1.96 12.54 21.68
C LYS A 317 -1.22 11.45 20.89
N PHE A 318 -1.76 11.02 19.75
CA PHE A 318 -1.10 10.09 18.83
C PHE A 318 0.26 10.64 18.37
N ILE A 319 0.30 11.87 17.86
CA ILE A 319 1.54 12.53 17.43
C ILE A 319 2.51 12.72 18.61
N ASP A 320 2.03 13.23 19.75
CA ASP A 320 2.84 13.45 20.94
C ASP A 320 3.53 12.16 21.41
N LEU A 321 2.80 11.04 21.43
CA LEU A 321 3.35 9.74 21.83
C LEU A 321 4.41 9.23 20.84
N LEU A 322 4.26 9.49 19.55
CA LEU A 322 5.29 9.16 18.56
C LEU A 322 6.55 10.01 18.75
N GLU A 323 6.42 11.30 19.05
CA GLU A 323 7.55 12.23 19.19
C GLU A 323 8.30 12.10 20.52
N THR A 324 7.61 11.76 21.60
CA THR A 324 8.19 11.68 22.96
C THR A 324 9.05 10.43 23.19
N THR A 325 8.84 9.39 22.39
CA THR A 325 9.55 8.13 22.59
C THR A 325 10.85 8.14 21.79
N LYS A 326 11.92 8.65 22.41
CA LYS A 326 13.29 8.49 21.90
C LYS A 326 13.59 6.99 21.75
N LYS A 327 13.84 6.53 20.53
CA LYS A 327 14.55 5.28 20.26
C LYS A 327 15.97 5.60 19.84
#